data_AF-E0MT61-F1
#
_entry.id   AF-E0MT61-F1
#
_cell.length_a   1.000
_cell.length_b   1.000
_cell.length_c   1.000
_cell.angle_alpha   90.00
_cell.angle_beta   90.00
_cell.angle_gamma   90.00
#
_symmetry.space_group_name_H-M   'P 1'
#
loop_
_entity.id
_entity.type
_entity.pdbx_description
1 polymer ?
#
loop_
_entity_poly.entity_id
_entity_poly.type
_entity_poly.pdbx_seq_one_letter_code
_entity_poly.pdbx_strand_id
1 'polypeptide(L)'
;MASTKETMNEQTADIMGKSQEFVTTHIANSEKAMESLIELNAAVFKGGEAIAKKMYENYVSNVAATFDGVKAMNKAGDVSEFFKIATSNVASGTERLADQTKGVAELSGKVMKDTGEAARAAYSKGFAVNL
;
A
#
# COMPACT_ATOMS: atom_id res chain seq x y z
N MET A 1 -24.64 5.15 61.87
CA MET A 1 -25.25 5.78 60.68
C MET A 1 -24.34 6.80 59.98
N ALA A 2 -23.52 7.59 60.68
CA ALA A 2 -22.54 8.49 60.04
C ALA A 2 -21.45 7.73 59.27
N SER A 3 -20.83 6.72 59.89
CA SER A 3 -19.80 5.87 59.26
C SER A 3 -20.29 5.16 57.99
N THR A 4 -21.55 4.70 57.94
CA THR A 4 -22.13 4.05 56.74
C THR A 4 -22.29 5.02 55.57
N LYS A 5 -22.56 6.31 55.84
CA LYS A 5 -22.65 7.36 54.82
C LYS A 5 -21.28 7.75 54.27
N GLU A 6 -20.26 7.83 55.13
CA GLU A 6 -18.87 8.07 54.69
C GLU A 6 -18.35 6.92 53.82
N THR A 7 -18.55 5.66 54.24
CA THR A 7 -18.16 4.50 53.43
C THR A 7 -18.89 4.44 52.09
N MET A 8 -20.17 4.82 52.03
CA MET A 8 -20.91 4.91 50.75
C MET A 8 -20.38 6.04 49.86
N ASN A 9 -20.01 7.18 50.42
CA ASN A 9 -19.46 8.31 49.66
C ASN A 9 -18.07 7.98 49.10
N GLU A 10 -17.20 7.31 49.87
CA GLU A 10 -15.88 6.86 49.40
C GLU A 10 -16.01 5.81 48.29
N GLN A 11 -16.89 4.83 48.45
CA GLN A 11 -17.17 3.83 47.41
C GLN A 11 -17.72 4.46 46.13
N THR A 12 -18.59 5.46 46.27
CA THR A 12 -19.16 6.18 45.12
C THR A 12 -18.07 7.00 44.40
N ALA A 13 -17.17 7.64 45.13
CA ALA A 13 -16.03 8.38 44.57
C ALA A 13 -15.02 7.45 43.86
N ASP A 14 -14.73 6.28 44.43
CA ASP A 14 -13.85 5.27 43.83
C ASP A 14 -14.44 4.67 42.54
N ILE A 15 -15.75 4.37 42.55
CA ILE A 15 -16.47 3.90 41.35
C ILE A 15 -16.48 4.98 40.26
N MET A 16 -16.71 6.25 40.62
CA MET A 16 -16.64 7.35 39.65
C MET A 16 -15.23 7.53 39.09
N GLY A 17 -14.19 7.46 39.93
CA GLY A 17 -12.79 7.55 39.51
C GLY A 17 -12.42 6.44 38.52
N LYS A 18 -12.75 5.19 38.85
CA LYS A 18 -12.55 4.03 37.97
C LYS A 18 -13.34 4.13 36.67
N SER A 19 -14.56 4.66 36.71
CA SER A 19 -15.38 4.84 35.51
C SER A 19 -14.77 5.90 34.58
N GLN A 20 -14.27 7.00 35.14
CA GLN A 20 -13.58 8.05 34.36
C GLN A 20 -12.27 7.56 33.76
N GLU A 21 -11.48 6.80 34.51
CA GLU A 21 -10.24 6.18 34.04
C GLU A 21 -10.50 5.15 32.93
N PHE A 22 -11.53 4.32 33.10
CA PHE A 22 -11.97 3.37 32.07
C PHE A 22 -12.40 4.07 30.78
N VAL A 23 -13.25 5.11 30.88
CA VAL A 23 -13.72 5.86 29.70
C VAL A 23 -12.56 6.57 29.00
N THR A 24 -11.66 7.19 29.76
CA THR A 24 -10.47 7.87 29.20
C THR A 24 -9.57 6.89 28.48
N THR A 25 -9.31 5.72 29.08
CA THR A 25 -8.52 4.65 28.47
C THR A 25 -9.20 4.11 27.20
N HIS A 26 -10.52 3.93 27.24
CA HIS A 26 -11.30 3.47 26.10
C HIS A 26 -11.22 4.46 24.93
N ILE A 27 -11.39 5.76 25.19
CA ILE A 27 -11.26 6.82 24.17
C ILE A 27 -9.86 6.80 23.54
N ALA A 28 -8.80 6.78 24.37
CA ALA A 28 -7.43 6.77 23.89
C ALA A 28 -7.11 5.51 23.04
N ASN A 29 -7.65 4.35 23.42
CA ASN A 29 -7.49 3.12 22.65
C ASN A 29 -8.29 3.16 21.33
N SER A 30 -9.50 3.72 21.33
CA SER A 30 -10.30 3.91 20.12
C SER A 30 -9.64 4.87 19.13
N GLU A 31 -9.07 5.98 19.60
CA GLU A 31 -8.33 6.93 18.76
C GLU A 31 -7.13 6.24 18.09
N LYS A 32 -6.30 5.53 18.86
CA LYS A 32 -5.16 4.76 18.32
C LYS A 32 -5.58 3.70 17.31
N ALA A 33 -6.69 3.01 17.55
CA ALA A 33 -7.23 2.03 16.62
C ALA A 33 -7.63 2.69 15.29
N MET A 34 -8.32 3.83 15.34
CA MET A 34 -8.74 4.58 14.15
C MET A 34 -7.56 5.15 13.37
N GLU A 35 -6.58 5.76 14.04
CA GLU A 35 -5.34 6.24 13.41
C GLU A 35 -4.63 5.12 12.65
N SER A 36 -4.56 3.92 13.24
CA SER A 36 -3.88 2.81 12.61
C SER A 36 -4.62 2.24 11.41
N LEU A 37 -5.96 2.27 11.42
CA LEU A 37 -6.78 1.92 10.25
C LEU A 37 -6.60 2.93 9.12
N ILE A 38 -6.46 4.22 9.46
CA ILE A 38 -6.14 5.27 8.48
C ILE A 38 -4.75 5.02 7.87
N GLU A 39 -3.74 4.71 8.68
CA GLU A 39 -2.39 4.36 8.22
C GLU A 39 -2.40 3.16 7.27
N LEU A 40 -3.14 2.10 7.62
CA LEU A 40 -3.30 0.91 6.78
C LEU A 40 -3.96 1.25 5.43
N ASN A 41 -5.09 1.94 5.44
CA ASN A 41 -5.77 2.35 4.21
C ASN A 41 -4.87 3.22 3.33
N ALA A 42 -4.12 4.16 3.93
CA ALA A 42 -3.18 5.00 3.20
C ALA A 42 -2.06 4.18 2.54
N ALA A 43 -1.53 3.16 3.23
CA ALA A 43 -0.53 2.25 2.66
C ALA A 43 -1.07 1.47 1.46
N VAL A 44 -2.29 0.93 1.58
CA VAL A 44 -2.98 0.19 0.49
C VAL A 44 -3.19 1.09 -0.73
N PHE A 45 -3.75 2.29 -0.54
CA PHE A 45 -4.04 3.20 -1.66
C PHE A 45 -2.77 3.69 -2.35
N LYS A 46 -1.75 4.10 -1.59
CA LYS A 46 -0.46 4.52 -2.16
C LYS A 46 0.20 3.38 -2.94
N GLY A 47 0.10 2.15 -2.42
CA GLY A 47 0.62 0.97 -3.10
C GLY A 47 -0.10 0.68 -4.42
N GLY A 48 -1.44 0.72 -4.41
CA GLY A 48 -2.25 0.57 -5.62
C GLY A 48 -1.96 1.65 -6.67
N GLU A 49 -1.83 2.90 -6.26
CA GLU A 49 -1.47 4.02 -7.14
C GLU A 49 -0.09 3.82 -7.78
N ALA A 50 0.91 3.39 -7.00
CA ALA A 50 2.26 3.15 -7.50
C ALA A 50 2.28 2.05 -8.59
N ILE A 51 1.56 0.93 -8.35
CA ILE A 51 1.45 -0.16 -9.32
C ILE A 51 0.73 0.31 -10.58
N ALA A 52 -0.41 0.99 -10.44
CA ALA A 52 -1.18 1.50 -11.59
C ALA A 52 -0.35 2.46 -12.44
N LYS A 53 0.38 3.39 -11.79
CA LYS A 53 1.29 4.30 -12.46
C LYS A 53 2.38 3.55 -13.23
N LYS A 54 3.00 2.54 -12.61
CA LYS A 54 4.05 1.74 -13.27
C LYS A 54 3.52 1.00 -14.50
N MET A 55 2.32 0.42 -14.40
CA MET A 55 1.67 -0.24 -15.54
C MET A 55 1.38 0.73 -16.68
N TYR A 56 0.95 1.96 -16.36
CA TYR A 56 0.73 3.00 -17.35
C TYR A 56 2.03 3.46 -18.03
N GLU A 57 3.10 3.68 -17.27
CA GLU A 57 4.43 4.01 -17.81
C GLU A 57 4.94 2.92 -18.76
N ASN A 58 4.76 1.65 -18.40
CA ASN A 58 5.10 0.51 -19.24
C ASN A 58 4.29 0.51 -20.55
N TYR A 59 2.98 0.80 -20.48
CA TYR A 59 2.12 0.92 -21.65
C TYR A 59 2.61 2.02 -22.61
N VAL A 60 2.86 3.24 -22.10
CA VAL A 60 3.33 4.37 -22.91
C VAL A 60 4.69 4.04 -23.56
N SER A 61 5.60 3.42 -22.81
CA SER A 61 6.89 2.97 -23.32
C SER A 61 6.75 1.95 -24.47
N ASN A 62 5.82 0.99 -24.34
CA ASN A 62 5.55 -0.02 -25.36
C ASN A 62 4.96 0.59 -26.63
N VAL A 63 4.05 1.56 -26.49
CA VAL A 63 3.47 2.30 -27.62
C VAL A 63 4.56 3.07 -28.36
N ALA A 64 5.40 3.82 -27.65
CA ALA A 64 6.51 4.56 -28.24
C ALA A 64 7.47 3.65 -29.01
N ALA A 65 7.90 2.55 -28.38
CA ALA A 65 8.78 1.58 -29.02
C ALA A 65 8.16 0.92 -30.26
N THR A 66 6.87 0.67 -30.26
CA THR A 66 6.15 0.12 -31.43
C THR A 66 6.18 1.12 -32.59
N PHE A 67 5.89 2.40 -32.32
CA PHE A 67 5.93 3.43 -33.36
C PHE A 67 7.33 3.63 -33.92
N ASP A 68 8.36 3.64 -33.08
CA ASP A 68 9.74 3.78 -33.53
C ASP A 68 10.20 2.57 -34.35
N GLY A 69 9.79 1.36 -33.94
CA GLY A 69 10.03 0.14 -34.70
C GLY A 69 9.36 0.17 -36.09
N VAL A 70 8.10 0.61 -36.17
CA VAL A 70 7.38 0.76 -37.45
C VAL A 70 8.01 1.84 -38.33
N LYS A 71 8.42 2.98 -37.76
CA LYS A 71 9.12 4.03 -38.51
C LYS A 71 10.45 3.52 -39.07
N ALA A 72 11.19 2.72 -38.32
CA ALA A 72 12.43 2.10 -38.79
C ALA A 72 12.16 1.12 -39.94
N MET A 73 11.15 0.24 -39.79
CA MET A 73 10.75 -0.70 -40.83
C MET A 73 10.30 0.01 -42.12
N ASN A 74 9.57 1.12 -42.01
CA ASN A 74 9.13 1.92 -43.17
C ASN A 74 10.29 2.63 -43.91
N LYS A 75 11.47 2.72 -43.28
CA LYS A 75 12.68 3.31 -43.86
C LYS A 75 13.66 2.24 -44.38
N ALA A 76 13.33 0.96 -44.28
CA ALA A 76 14.18 -0.12 -44.78
C ALA A 76 14.34 0.02 -46.31
N GLY A 77 15.57 -0.09 -46.79
CA GLY A 77 15.91 0.01 -48.21
C GLY A 77 15.56 -1.26 -49.00
N ASP A 78 15.46 -2.40 -48.33
CA ASP A 78 15.06 -3.67 -48.92
C ASP A 78 14.41 -4.64 -47.90
N VAL A 79 14.02 -5.81 -48.39
CA VAL A 79 13.37 -6.87 -47.60
C VAL A 79 14.30 -7.45 -46.52
N SER A 80 15.60 -7.55 -46.80
CA SER A 80 16.59 -8.08 -45.84
C SER A 80 16.75 -7.13 -44.65
N GLU A 81 16.89 -5.83 -44.92
CA GLU A 81 16.95 -4.78 -43.91
C GLU A 81 15.65 -4.71 -43.11
N PHE A 82 14.50 -4.82 -43.77
CA PHE A 82 13.20 -4.90 -43.11
C PHE A 82 13.16 -6.05 -42.08
N PHE A 83 13.54 -7.27 -42.48
CA PHE A 83 13.53 -8.42 -41.57
C PHE A 83 14.54 -8.29 -40.43
N LYS A 84 15.70 -7.67 -40.68
CA LYS A 84 16.70 -7.38 -39.65
C LYS A 84 16.13 -6.42 -38.59
N ILE A 85 15.48 -5.34 -39.02
CA ILE A 85 14.85 -4.36 -38.14
C ILE A 85 13.69 -5.02 -37.37
N ALA A 86 12.83 -5.78 -38.06
CA ALA A 86 11.71 -6.49 -37.44
C ALA A 86 12.18 -7.47 -36.34
N THR A 87 13.22 -8.27 -36.63
CA THR A 87 13.80 -9.22 -35.67
C THR A 87 14.39 -8.50 -34.46
N SER A 88 15.10 -7.38 -34.67
CA SER A 88 15.66 -6.56 -33.59
C SER A 88 14.56 -5.92 -32.72
N ASN A 89 13.46 -5.46 -33.33
CA ASN A 89 12.31 -4.94 -32.59
C ASN A 89 11.65 -6.01 -31.72
N VAL A 90 11.55 -7.26 -32.19
CA VAL A 90 11.01 -8.38 -31.41
C VAL A 90 11.94 -8.75 -30.25
N ALA A 91 13.25 -8.81 -30.48
CA ALA A 91 14.23 -9.10 -29.45
C ALA A 91 14.19 -8.05 -28.33
N SER A 92 14.28 -6.76 -28.70
CA SER A 92 14.17 -5.66 -27.74
C SER A 92 12.80 -5.57 -27.06
N GLY A 93 11.72 -5.99 -27.75
CA GLY A 93 10.40 -6.14 -27.15
C GLY A 93 10.36 -7.21 -26.05
N THR A 94 11.02 -8.34 -26.27
CA THR A 94 11.14 -9.42 -25.28
C THR A 94 11.94 -8.98 -24.06
N GLU A 95 13.08 -8.32 -24.26
CA GLU A 95 13.90 -7.76 -23.17
C GLU A 95 13.10 -6.76 -22.34
N ARG A 96 12.40 -5.84 -23.01
CA ARG A 96 11.54 -4.86 -22.35
C ARG A 96 10.43 -5.52 -21.53
N LEU A 97 9.80 -6.57 -22.06
CA LEU A 97 8.76 -7.30 -21.32
C LEU A 97 9.32 -7.94 -20.05
N ALA A 98 10.51 -8.56 -20.13
CA ALA A 98 11.17 -9.14 -18.97
C ALA A 98 11.48 -8.07 -17.91
N ASP A 99 12.05 -6.94 -18.31
CA ASP A 99 12.37 -5.83 -17.42
C ASP A 99 11.12 -5.21 -16.78
N GLN A 100 10.06 -4.99 -17.58
CA GLN A 100 8.78 -4.47 -17.10
C GLN A 100 8.14 -5.43 -16.10
N THR A 101 8.17 -6.73 -16.36
CA THR A 101 7.63 -7.76 -15.46
C THR A 101 8.40 -7.78 -14.14
N LYS A 102 9.74 -7.77 -14.20
CA LYS A 102 10.59 -7.70 -13.02
C LYS A 102 10.30 -6.46 -12.19
N GLY A 103 10.23 -5.29 -12.83
CA GLY A 103 9.94 -4.03 -12.14
C GLY A 103 8.57 -4.00 -11.46
N VAL A 104 7.54 -4.57 -12.10
CA VAL A 104 6.21 -4.69 -11.49
C VAL A 104 6.22 -5.69 -10.32
N ALA A 105 6.93 -6.81 -10.45
CA ALA A 105 7.05 -7.81 -9.39
C ALA A 105 7.77 -7.24 -8.15
N GLU A 106 8.89 -6.53 -8.34
CA GLU A 106 9.64 -5.88 -7.26
C GLU A 106 8.79 -4.81 -6.56
N LEU A 107 8.08 -3.99 -7.34
CA LEU A 107 7.17 -2.98 -6.80
C LEU A 107 6.02 -3.62 -6.01
N SER A 108 5.40 -4.68 -6.54
CA SER A 108 4.31 -5.39 -5.88
C SER A 108 4.78 -6.02 -4.57
N GLY A 109 5.98 -6.61 -4.54
CA GLY A 109 6.60 -7.14 -3.33
C GLY A 109 6.84 -6.04 -2.28
N LYS A 110 7.32 -4.87 -2.70
CA LYS A 110 7.48 -3.71 -1.83
C LYS A 110 6.14 -3.23 -1.26
N VAL A 111 5.12 -3.09 -2.11
CA VAL A 111 3.76 -2.68 -1.68
C VAL A 111 3.17 -3.67 -0.69
N MET A 112 3.32 -4.97 -0.94
CA MET A 112 2.83 -6.01 -0.03
C MET A 112 3.54 -5.94 1.33
N LYS A 113 4.87 -5.72 1.33
CA LYS A 113 5.64 -5.53 2.55
C LYS A 113 5.18 -4.29 3.32
N ASP A 114 5.14 -3.12 2.67
CA ASP A 114 4.76 -1.85 3.29
C ASP A 114 3.32 -1.93 3.86
N THR A 115 2.40 -2.57 3.12
CA THR A 115 1.02 -2.81 3.57
C THR A 115 0.97 -3.79 4.75
N GLY A 116 1.77 -4.86 4.72
CA GLY A 116 1.84 -5.84 5.81
C GLY A 116 2.41 -5.25 7.09
N GLU A 117 3.41 -4.38 6.99
CA GLU A 117 3.94 -3.61 8.13
C GLU A 117 2.88 -2.69 8.73
N ALA A 118 2.12 -1.97 7.89
CA ALA A 118 1.00 -1.14 8.34
C ALA A 118 -0.12 -1.98 9.00
N ALA A 119 -0.44 -3.15 8.44
CA ALA A 119 -1.44 -4.06 9.00
C ALA A 119 -0.99 -4.62 10.36
N ARG A 120 0.28 -4.99 10.49
CA ARG A 120 0.86 -5.44 11.76
C ARG A 120 0.84 -4.32 12.80
N ALA A 121 1.22 -3.10 12.41
CA ALA A 121 1.16 -1.94 13.29
C ALA A 121 -0.27 -1.67 13.76
N ALA A 122 -1.25 -1.76 12.85
CA ALA A 122 -2.67 -1.61 13.20
C ALA A 122 -3.18 -2.70 14.13
N TYR A 123 -2.79 -3.95 13.92
CA TYR A 123 -3.11 -5.03 14.84
C TYR A 123 -2.53 -4.80 16.24
N SER A 124 -1.25 -4.44 16.32
CA SER A 124 -0.57 -4.19 17.60
C SER A 124 -1.12 -2.97 18.35
N LYS A 125 -1.52 -1.90 17.64
CA LYS A 125 -2.04 -0.67 18.25
C LYS A 125 -3.54 -0.73 18.58
N GLY A 126 -4.34 -1.43 17.78
CA GLY A 126 -5.81 -1.43 17.87
C GLY A 126 -6.44 -2.67 18.50
N PHE A 127 -5.80 -3.84 18.41
CA PHE A 127 -6.39 -5.11 18.86
C PHE A 127 -5.66 -5.74 20.03
N ALA A 128 -4.32 -5.66 20.08
CA ALA A 128 -3.55 -6.22 21.18
C ALA A 128 -3.64 -5.44 22.51
N VAL A 129 -4.16 -4.21 22.49
CA VAL A 129 -4.33 -3.35 23.69
C VAL A 129 -5.74 -3.50 24.30
N ASN A 130 -6.64 -4.24 23.65
CA ASN A 130 -8.04 -4.46 24.07
C ASN A 130 -8.31 -5.88 24.63
N LEU A 131 -7.26 -6.69 24.85
CA LEU A 131 -7.27 -7.97 25.58
C LEU A 131 -6.45 -7.82 26.86
#